data_AF-A0A7Y5UGP3-F1
#
_entry.id   AF-A0A7Y5UGP3-F1
#
_cell.length_a   1.000
_cell.length_b   1.000
_cell.length_c   1.000
_cell.angle_alpha   90.00
_cell.angle_beta   90.00
_cell.angle_gamma   90.00
#
_symmetry.space_group_name_H-M   'P 1'
#
loop_
_entity.id
_entity.type
_entity.pdbx_description
1 polymer ?
#
loop_
_entity_poly.entity_id
_entity_poly.type
_entity_poly.pdbx_seq_one_letter_code
_entity_poly.pdbx_strand_id
1 'polypeptide(L)'
;MDDVERMYRHLVHIIRTKFTPMLTQPFEVGELVQTILPYRLHRRELGLQSNHDYEMALLELLAGPRGYLVVDDRMRDTLAAQLAAPTPDPSVIRDFATAHVALAPEWLHLLDAQSRASGTQGAVGTATPARAATTLHRTGSGSFPIPATPSSSAGAPADAT
;
A
#
# COMPACT_ATOMS: atom_id res chain seq x y z
N MET A 1 -2.03 -9.78 11.56
CA MET A 1 -2.38 -9.78 10.13
C MET A 1 -1.92 -11.10 9.60
N ASP A 2 -2.85 -11.89 9.07
CA ASP A 2 -2.58 -13.18 8.43
C ASP A 2 -1.84 -12.94 7.10
N ASP A 3 -1.04 -13.91 6.63
CA ASP A 3 -0.28 -13.78 5.38
C ASP A 3 -1.19 -13.57 4.16
N VAL A 4 -2.36 -14.21 4.18
CA VAL A 4 -3.44 -14.03 3.18
C VAL A 4 -3.93 -12.58 3.14
N GLU A 5 -4.16 -11.96 4.29
CA GLU A 5 -4.64 -10.58 4.37
C GLU A 5 -3.57 -9.61 3.89
N ARG A 6 -2.31 -9.83 4.27
CA ARG A 6 -1.19 -9.03 3.77
C ARG A 6 -1.07 -9.16 2.25
N MET A 7 -1.19 -10.37 1.72
CA MET A 7 -1.12 -10.61 0.28
C MET A 7 -2.27 -9.95 -0.48
N TYR A 8 -3.51 -10.03 0.04
CA TYR A 8 -4.65 -9.34 -0.56
C TYR A 8 -4.46 -7.82 -0.59
N ARG A 9 -4.03 -7.21 0.52
CA ARG A 9 -3.79 -5.76 0.58
C ARG A 9 -2.69 -5.34 -0.40
N HIS A 10 -1.63 -6.14 -0.50
CA HIS A 10 -0.54 -5.89 -1.44
C HIS A 10 -1.00 -6.03 -2.90
N LEU A 11 -1.79 -7.07 -3.21
CA LEU A 11 -2.41 -7.28 -4.52
C LEU A 11 -3.23 -6.06 -4.93
N VAL A 12 -4.16 -5.62 -4.08
CA VAL A 12 -5.02 -4.46 -4.36
C VAL A 12 -4.18 -3.19 -4.55
N HIS A 13 -3.11 -3.01 -3.77
CA HIS A 13 -2.20 -1.88 -3.93
C HIS A 13 -1.52 -1.88 -5.31
N ILE A 14 -0.98 -3.02 -5.75
CA ILE A 14 -0.34 -3.16 -7.06
C ILE A 14 -1.35 -2.92 -8.19
N ILE A 15 -2.54 -3.52 -8.10
CA ILE A 15 -3.56 -3.36 -9.13
C ILE A 15 -4.00 -1.89 -9.22
N ARG A 16 -4.20 -1.20 -8.10
CA ARG A 16 -4.54 0.24 -8.10
C ARG A 16 -3.44 1.13 -8.67
N THR A 17 -2.17 0.75 -8.52
CA THR A 17 -1.03 1.57 -8.94
C THR A 17 -0.58 1.30 -10.38
N LYS A 18 -0.67 0.04 -10.83
CA LYS A 18 -0.13 -0.40 -12.12
C LYS A 18 -1.18 -0.92 -13.10
N PHE A 19 -2.30 -1.46 -12.62
CA PHE A 19 -3.26 -2.21 -13.43
C PHE A 19 -4.72 -1.81 -13.12
N THR A 20 -5.01 -0.51 -13.10
CA THR A 20 -6.35 0.04 -12.82
C THR A 20 -7.51 -0.66 -13.56
N PRO A 21 -7.43 -1.03 -14.86
CA PRO A 21 -8.56 -1.70 -15.52
C PRO A 21 -8.93 -3.06 -14.93
N MET A 22 -7.97 -3.77 -14.30
CA MET A 22 -8.20 -5.09 -13.67
C MET A 22 -8.98 -5.00 -12.34
N LEU A 23 -9.28 -3.79 -11.86
CA LEU A 23 -10.19 -3.59 -10.72
C LEU A 23 -11.63 -3.94 -11.07
N THR A 24 -12.00 -3.75 -12.33
CA THR A 24 -13.38 -3.93 -12.83
C THR A 24 -13.51 -5.11 -13.79
N GLN A 25 -12.40 -5.65 -14.27
CA GLN A 25 -12.37 -6.75 -15.23
C GLN A 25 -11.83 -8.02 -14.59
N PRO A 26 -12.36 -9.20 -14.95
CA PRO A 26 -11.75 -10.46 -14.57
C PRO A 26 -10.39 -10.62 -15.26
N PHE A 27 -9.44 -11.23 -14.57
CA PHE A 27 -8.11 -11.55 -15.07
C PHE A 27 -7.76 -13.00 -14.74
N GLU A 28 -6.71 -13.54 -15.35
CA GLU A 28 -6.32 -14.94 -15.19
C GLU A 28 -5.44 -15.16 -13.96
N VAL A 29 -5.54 -16.33 -13.32
CA VAL A 29 -4.64 -16.73 -12.21
C VAL A 29 -3.17 -16.75 -12.66
N GLY A 30 -2.92 -17.15 -13.90
CA GLY A 30 -1.59 -17.16 -14.51
C GLY A 30 -0.98 -15.76 -14.58
N GLU A 31 -1.78 -14.75 -14.92
CA GLU A 31 -1.37 -13.33 -14.90
C GLU A 31 -1.11 -12.85 -13.48
N LEU A 32 -1.92 -13.28 -12.51
CA LEU A 32 -1.69 -12.95 -11.10
C LEU A 32 -0.32 -13.41 -10.62
N VAL A 33 0.08 -14.64 -10.93
CA VAL A 33 1.35 -15.22 -10.45
C VAL A 33 2.55 -14.71 -11.25
N GLN A 34 2.40 -14.48 -12.55
CA GLN A 34 3.51 -14.11 -13.43
C GLN A 34 3.73 -12.61 -13.53
N THR A 35 2.65 -11.84 -13.61
CA THR A 35 2.69 -10.41 -13.93
C THR A 35 2.46 -9.54 -12.69
N ILE A 36 1.45 -9.86 -11.87
CA ILE A 36 1.00 -8.97 -10.78
C ILE A 36 1.78 -9.24 -9.48
N LEU A 37 1.90 -10.50 -9.08
CA LEU A 37 2.54 -10.94 -7.84
C LEU A 37 3.65 -11.99 -8.07
N PRO A 38 4.66 -11.71 -8.91
CA PRO A 38 5.79 -12.62 -9.02
C PRO A 38 6.52 -12.76 -7.68
N TYR A 39 6.60 -13.99 -7.16
CA TYR A 39 7.22 -14.33 -5.86
C TYR A 39 8.59 -13.67 -5.67
N ARG A 40 9.44 -13.72 -6.70
CA ARG A 40 10.81 -13.18 -6.64
C ARG A 40 10.85 -11.67 -6.37
N LEU A 41 9.84 -10.93 -6.85
CA LEU A 41 9.80 -9.49 -6.73
C LEU A 41 9.22 -9.06 -5.37
N HIS A 42 8.18 -9.73 -4.90
CA HIS A 42 7.40 -9.28 -3.74
C HIS A 42 7.60 -10.09 -2.45
N ARG A 43 8.46 -11.14 -2.44
CA ARG A 43 8.72 -11.94 -1.23
C ARG A 43 9.05 -11.11 0.02
N ARG A 44 9.77 -9.99 -0.14
CA ARG A 44 10.18 -9.12 0.98
C ARG A 44 9.01 -8.32 1.55
N GLU A 45 8.13 -7.82 0.68
CA GLU A 45 6.96 -7.04 1.08
C GLU A 45 5.86 -7.93 1.68
N LEU A 46 5.72 -9.15 1.16
CA LEU A 46 4.79 -10.14 1.68
C LEU A 46 5.29 -10.78 2.98
N GLY A 47 6.60 -10.71 3.27
CA GLY A 47 7.20 -11.33 4.46
C GLY A 47 7.26 -12.86 4.40
N LEU A 48 7.15 -13.42 3.19
CA LEU A 48 7.12 -14.86 2.95
C LEU A 48 8.54 -15.39 2.88
N GLN A 49 8.80 -16.47 3.62
CA GLN A 49 10.15 -17.03 3.77
C GLN A 49 10.49 -18.03 2.65
N SER A 50 9.47 -18.63 2.03
CA SER A 50 9.62 -19.69 1.04
C SER A 50 8.58 -19.59 -0.09
N ASN A 51 8.88 -20.24 -1.21
CA ASN A 51 7.95 -20.30 -2.34
C ASN A 51 6.70 -21.13 -1.98
N HIS A 52 6.87 -22.19 -1.18
CA HIS A 52 5.74 -22.95 -0.64
C HIS A 52 4.80 -22.09 0.22
N ASP A 53 5.36 -21.22 1.05
CA ASP A 53 4.61 -20.27 1.90
C ASP A 53 3.76 -19.31 1.05
N TYR A 54 4.33 -18.85 -0.08
CA TYR A 54 3.62 -18.07 -1.10
C TYR A 54 2.49 -18.86 -1.77
N GLU A 55 2.76 -20.10 -2.20
CA GLU A 55 1.76 -20.93 -2.87
C GLU A 55 0.63 -21.32 -1.90
N MET A 56 0.94 -21.56 -0.62
CA MET A 56 -0.06 -21.81 0.44
C MET A 56 -0.93 -20.59 0.72
N ALA A 57 -0.33 -19.41 0.89
CA ALA A 57 -1.11 -18.18 1.06
C ALA A 57 -2.00 -17.91 -0.18
N LEU A 58 -1.53 -18.30 -1.37
CA LEU A 58 -2.29 -18.12 -2.61
C LEU A 58 -3.43 -19.11 -2.71
N LEU A 59 -3.21 -20.36 -2.28
CA LEU A 59 -4.23 -21.39 -2.16
C LEU A 59 -5.35 -20.91 -1.23
N GLU A 60 -4.99 -20.43 -0.04
CA GLU A 60 -5.94 -19.87 0.93
C GLU A 60 -6.67 -18.64 0.39
N LEU A 61 -5.98 -17.74 -0.31
CA LEU A 61 -6.60 -16.56 -0.90
C LEU A 61 -7.65 -16.93 -1.96
N LEU A 62 -7.34 -17.89 -2.83
CA LEU A 62 -8.20 -18.31 -3.94
C LEU A 62 -9.33 -19.24 -3.51
N ALA A 63 -9.13 -20.08 -2.50
CA ALA A 63 -10.19 -20.88 -1.90
C ALA A 63 -11.27 -20.00 -1.26
N GLY A 64 -10.93 -18.74 -0.93
CA GLY A 64 -11.87 -17.72 -0.55
C GLY A 64 -12.59 -17.94 0.78
N PRO A 65 -11.93 -18.42 1.87
CA PRO A 65 -12.57 -18.58 3.17
C PRO A 65 -13.14 -17.26 3.72
N ARG A 66 -12.65 -16.11 3.21
CA ARG A 66 -13.13 -14.76 3.53
C ARG A 66 -13.80 -14.04 2.36
N GLY A 67 -13.91 -14.66 1.18
CA GLY A 67 -14.59 -14.09 0.02
C GLY A 67 -13.93 -12.85 -0.59
N TYR A 68 -12.62 -12.68 -0.45
CA TYR A 68 -11.87 -11.53 -0.98
C TYR A 68 -11.86 -11.46 -2.51
N LEU A 69 -11.88 -12.62 -3.16
CA LEU A 69 -11.85 -12.79 -4.61
C LEU A 69 -13.12 -13.50 -5.08
N VAL A 70 -13.67 -13.03 -6.19
CA VAL A 70 -14.70 -13.71 -6.96
C VAL A 70 -14.00 -14.59 -7.97
N VAL A 71 -14.08 -15.90 -7.75
CA VAL A 71 -13.46 -16.92 -8.58
C VAL A 71 -14.52 -17.88 -9.12
N ASP A 72 -14.17 -18.66 -10.15
CA ASP A 72 -15.03 -19.71 -10.65
C ASP A 72 -15.39 -20.73 -9.55
N ASP A 73 -16.64 -21.18 -9.53
CA ASP A 73 -17.15 -22.06 -8.49
C ASP A 73 -16.44 -23.42 -8.47
N ARG A 74 -16.10 -23.95 -9.65
CA ARG A 74 -15.35 -25.21 -9.78
C ARG A 74 -13.94 -25.09 -9.22
N MET A 75 -13.28 -23.97 -9.50
CA MET A 75 -11.96 -23.70 -8.94
C MET A 75 -12.05 -23.56 -7.43
N ARG A 76 -12.99 -22.75 -6.92
CA ARG A 76 -13.16 -22.55 -5.47
C ARG A 76 -13.34 -23.87 -4.74
N ASP A 77 -14.27 -24.71 -5.21
CA ASP A 77 -14.57 -26.00 -4.59
C ASP A 77 -13.35 -26.93 -4.59
N THR A 78 -12.62 -26.99 -5.71
CA THR A 78 -11.40 -27.80 -5.82
C THR A 78 -10.31 -27.32 -4.86
N LEU A 79 -10.06 -26.01 -4.79
CA LEU A 79 -9.03 -25.45 -3.90
C LEU A 79 -9.42 -25.56 -2.42
N ALA A 80 -10.71 -25.38 -2.10
CA ALA A 80 -11.22 -25.57 -0.75
C ALA A 80 -11.12 -27.04 -0.30
N ALA A 81 -11.39 -27.98 -1.20
CA ALA A 81 -11.19 -29.41 -0.94
C ALA A 81 -9.71 -29.74 -0.69
N GLN A 82 -8.79 -29.11 -1.42
CA GLN A 82 -7.35 -29.28 -1.21
C GLN A 82 -6.87 -28.71 0.13
N LEU A 83 -7.41 -27.58 0.58
CA LEU A 83 -7.13 -27.05 1.92
C LEU A 83 -7.66 -27.94 3.04
N ALA A 84 -8.79 -28.62 2.82
CA ALA A 84 -9.34 -29.58 3.76
C ALA A 84 -8.60 -30.94 3.74
N ALA A 85 -7.73 -31.17 2.74
CA ALA A 85 -6.98 -32.40 2.64
C ALA A 85 -5.86 -32.46 3.71
N PRO A 86 -5.53 -33.66 4.22
CA PRO A 86 -4.47 -33.84 5.21
C PRO A 86 -3.06 -33.46 4.70
N THR A 87 -2.88 -33.47 3.38
CA THR A 87 -1.68 -32.99 2.69
C THR A 87 -2.11 -32.01 1.60
N PRO A 88 -2.25 -30.70 1.93
CA PRO A 88 -2.62 -29.69 0.96
C PRO A 88 -1.50 -29.51 -0.05
N ASP A 89 -1.84 -29.61 -1.34
CA ASP A 89 -0.89 -29.34 -2.43
C ASP A 89 -1.26 -28.03 -3.13
N PRO A 90 -0.48 -26.95 -2.94
CA PRO A 90 -0.80 -25.66 -3.54
C PRO A 90 -0.36 -25.58 -5.02
N SER A 91 0.31 -26.59 -5.56
CA SER A 91 0.69 -26.64 -6.97
C SER A 91 -0.53 -26.76 -7.89
N VAL A 92 -1.65 -27.27 -7.35
CA VAL A 92 -2.96 -27.38 -8.04
C VAL A 92 -3.44 -26.05 -8.63
N ILE A 93 -3.03 -24.91 -8.04
CA ILE A 93 -3.37 -23.57 -8.53
C ILE A 93 -2.91 -23.36 -9.98
N ARG A 94 -1.80 -24.02 -10.36
CA ARG A 94 -1.22 -23.90 -11.71
C ARG A 94 -2.08 -24.56 -12.78
N ASP A 95 -2.87 -25.57 -12.42
CA ASP A 95 -3.83 -26.20 -13.34
C ASP A 95 -4.93 -25.21 -13.74
N PHE A 96 -5.26 -24.30 -12.82
CA PHE A 96 -6.23 -23.23 -13.02
C PHE A 96 -5.61 -21.91 -13.50
N ALA A 97 -4.43 -21.94 -14.14
CA ALA A 97 -3.77 -20.72 -14.62
C ALA A 97 -4.65 -19.88 -15.56
N THR A 98 -5.52 -20.50 -16.36
CA THR A 98 -6.46 -19.83 -17.28
C THR A 98 -7.82 -19.53 -16.64
N ALA A 99 -8.01 -19.86 -15.36
CA ALA A 99 -9.23 -19.55 -14.64
C ALA A 99 -9.34 -18.04 -14.41
N HIS A 100 -10.56 -17.54 -14.54
CA HIS A 100 -10.85 -16.12 -14.38
C HIS A 100 -11.14 -15.79 -12.92
N VAL A 101 -10.50 -14.74 -12.43
CA VAL A 101 -10.67 -14.22 -11.09
C VAL A 101 -10.92 -12.72 -11.15
N ALA A 102 -11.81 -12.23 -10.29
CA ALA A 102 -12.14 -10.83 -10.14
C ALA A 102 -12.04 -10.43 -8.66
N LEU A 103 -11.73 -9.16 -8.42
CA LEU A 103 -11.75 -8.61 -7.07
C LEU A 103 -13.20 -8.40 -6.63
N ALA A 104 -13.53 -8.80 -5.39
CA ALA A 104 -14.85 -8.51 -4.83
C ALA A 104 -14.98 -6.99 -4.55
N PRO A 105 -15.97 -6.29 -5.14
CA PRO A 105 -16.10 -4.85 -5.01
C PRO A 105 -16.39 -4.40 -3.58
N GLU A 106 -17.11 -5.22 -2.81
CA GLU A 106 -17.40 -4.97 -1.39
C GLU A 106 -16.14 -4.83 -0.54
N TRP A 107 -15.16 -5.73 -0.75
CA TRP A 107 -13.90 -5.69 -0.02
C TRP A 107 -13.01 -4.52 -0.46
N LEU A 108 -13.09 -4.13 -1.73
CA LEU A 108 -12.41 -2.93 -2.22
C LEU A 108 -12.95 -1.67 -1.52
N HIS A 109 -14.27 -1.56 -1.35
CA HIS A 109 -14.91 -0.45 -0.62
C HIS A 109 -14.51 -0.43 0.86
N LEU A 110 -14.49 -1.59 1.53
CA LEU A 110 -14.07 -1.69 2.93
C LEU A 110 -12.61 -1.29 3.12
N LEU A 111 -11.72 -1.72 2.23
CA LEU A 111 -10.30 -1.37 2.29
C LEU A 111 -10.10 0.14 2.05
N ASP A 112 -10.87 0.75 1.16
CA ASP A 112 -10.85 2.19 0.89
C ASP A 112 -11.35 3.00 2.11
N ALA A 113 -12.43 2.53 2.76
CA ALA A 113 -12.93 3.11 4.01
C ALA A 113 -11.89 3.00 5.14
N GLN A 114 -11.24 1.85 5.28
CA GLN A 114 -10.20 1.62 6.29
C GLN A 114 -8.94 2.46 6.01
N SER A 115 -8.56 2.63 4.74
CA SER A 115 -7.44 3.50 4.35
C SER A 115 -7.72 4.97 4.69
N ARG A 116 -8.94 5.47 4.46
CA ARG A 116 -9.35 6.83 4.88
C ARG A 116 -9.38 7.00 6.40
N ALA A 117 -9.86 5.99 7.13
CA ALA A 117 -9.85 6.01 8.59
C ALA A 117 -8.42 6.02 9.15
N SER A 118 -7.51 5.26 8.53
CA SER A 118 -6.09 5.18 8.92
C SER A 118 -5.33 6.45 8.54
N GLY A 119 -5.63 7.06 7.39
CA GLY A 119 -5.02 8.32 6.94
C GLY A 119 -5.38 9.53 7.80
N THR A 120 -6.44 9.43 8.61
CA THR A 120 -6.83 10.48 9.57
C THR A 120 -5.99 10.42 10.86
N GLN A 121 -5.20 9.36 11.08
CA GLN A 121 -4.33 9.21 12.26
C GLN A 121 -2.87 9.63 12.02
N GLY A 122 -2.50 10.01 10.78
CA GLY A 122 -1.14 10.46 10.42
C GLY A 122 -0.94 11.98 10.38
N ALA A 123 -2.00 12.78 10.55
CA ALA A 123 -1.95 14.24 10.47
C ALA A 123 -2.38 14.90 11.78
N VAL A 124 -1.77 14.51 12.90
CA VAL A 124 -1.63 15.41 14.05
C VAL A 124 -0.18 15.88 14.07
N GLY A 125 0.16 16.67 13.05
CA GLY A 125 1.13 17.73 13.26
C GLY A 125 0.45 18.74 14.17
N THR A 126 0.92 18.86 15.40
CA THR A 126 0.49 19.86 16.38
C THR A 126 0.88 21.25 15.87
N ALA A 127 0.16 21.75 14.85
CA ALA A 127 0.21 23.14 14.49
C ALA A 127 -0.69 23.89 15.48
N THR A 128 -0.07 24.33 16.57
CA THR A 128 -0.63 25.29 17.51
C THR A 128 -1.25 26.45 16.72
N PRO A 129 -2.55 26.77 16.87
CA PRO A 129 -3.09 27.99 16.32
C PRO A 129 -2.58 29.14 17.19
N ALA A 130 -1.49 29.78 16.76
CA ALA A 130 -1.09 31.08 17.30
C ALA A 130 -2.17 32.08 16.88
N ARG A 131 -3.15 32.25 17.77
CA ARG A 131 -4.27 33.18 17.71
C ARG A 131 -3.72 34.58 17.41
N ALA A 132 -4.09 35.11 16.25
CA ALA A 132 -3.93 36.52 15.95
C ALA A 132 -4.65 37.36 17.01
N ALA A 133 -3.88 38.05 17.84
CA ALA A 133 -4.39 39.13 18.68
C ALA A 133 -4.24 40.43 17.89
N THR A 134 -5.37 40.93 17.40
CA THR A 134 -5.57 42.32 16.99
C THR A 134 -5.28 43.24 18.18
N THR A 135 -4.24 44.07 18.09
CA THR A 135 -4.16 45.33 18.83
C THR A 135 -3.86 46.44 17.83
N LEU A 136 -4.93 47.16 17.51
CA LEU A 136 -4.94 48.44 16.84
C LEU A 136 -4.38 49.49 17.82
N HIS A 137 -3.24 50.14 17.53
CA HIS A 137 -2.94 51.46 18.11
C HIS A 137 -2.47 52.45 17.04
N ARG A 138 -3.08 53.62 17.18
CA ARG A 138 -3.21 54.77 16.28
C ARG A 138 -2.04 55.74 16.48
N THR A 139 -1.49 56.20 15.35
CA THR A 139 -0.72 57.43 15.06
C THR A 139 -0.09 58.23 16.22
N GLY A 140 1.23 58.42 16.14
CA GLY A 140 1.96 59.46 16.88
C GLY A 140 3.37 59.66 16.31
N SER A 141 3.54 60.81 15.64
CA SER A 141 4.76 61.35 15.03
C SER A 141 5.99 61.40 15.95
N GLY A 142 7.20 61.20 15.42
CA GLY A 142 8.44 61.62 16.08
C GLY A 142 9.73 60.91 15.69
N SER A 143 10.45 61.49 14.71
CA SER A 143 11.92 61.62 14.56
C SER A 143 12.91 60.48 14.88
N PHE A 144 13.65 60.08 13.82
CA PHE A 144 15.12 59.90 13.68
C PHE A 144 16.02 60.07 14.92
N PRO A 145 17.13 59.28 15.06
CA PRO A 145 18.26 59.36 14.12
C PRO A 145 19.01 58.04 13.76
N ILE A 146 19.68 58.09 12.61
CA ILE A 146 20.80 57.23 12.16
C ILE A 146 22.06 57.49 12.99
N PRO A 147 22.94 56.48 13.16
CA PRO A 147 24.23 56.58 12.45
C PRO A 147 24.88 55.27 11.98
N ALA A 148 25.51 55.39 10.80
CA ALA A 148 26.83 54.91 10.36
C ALA A 148 27.23 53.42 10.42
N THR A 149 27.48 52.88 9.22
CA THR A 149 28.43 51.78 8.92
C THR A 149 29.88 52.19 9.18
N PRO A 150 30.77 51.25 9.53
CA PRO A 150 31.73 50.71 8.53
C PRO A 150 31.91 49.17 8.67
N SER A 151 31.94 48.41 7.57
CA SER A 151 33.09 48.10 6.69
C SER A 151 34.06 47.03 7.22
N SER A 152 34.29 46.03 6.35
CA SER A 152 35.57 45.36 6.06
C SER A 152 35.82 43.92 6.52
N SER A 153 36.09 43.11 5.49
CA SER A 153 37.13 42.06 5.40
C SER A 153 36.95 40.77 6.18
N ALA A 154 37.41 39.60 5.77
CA ALA A 154 38.04 39.01 4.58
C ALA A 154 38.44 37.59 5.06
N GLY A 155 38.43 36.57 4.21
CA GLY A 155 39.07 35.29 4.57
C GLY A 155 38.61 34.05 3.83
N ALA A 156 39.03 33.90 2.57
CA ALA A 156 39.53 32.62 2.05
C ALA A 156 41.04 32.54 2.43
N PRO A 157 41.70 31.38 2.57
CA PRO A 157 41.98 30.40 1.50
C PRO A 157 41.79 28.92 1.95
N ALA A 158 41.50 27.97 1.07
CA ALA A 158 42.39 27.17 0.20
C ALA A 158 43.38 26.21 0.92
N ASP A 159 43.31 24.96 0.47
CA ASP A 159 44.34 23.91 0.42
C ASP A 159 44.71 23.09 1.67
N ALA A 160 44.51 21.77 1.58
CA ALA A 160 45.55 20.79 1.93
C ALA A 160 45.16 19.37 1.45
N THR A 161 45.85 18.94 0.39
CA THR A 161 46.39 17.58 0.12
C THR A 161 45.43 16.43 -0.13
#